data_AF-A0AB36SEE7-F1
#
_entry.id   AF-A0AB36SEE7-F1
#
_cell.length_a   1.000
_cell.length_b   1.000
_cell.length_c   1.000
_cell.angle_alpha   90.00
_cell.angle_beta   90.00
_cell.angle_gamma   90.00
#
_symmetry.space_group_name_H-M   'P 1'
#
loop_
_entity.id
_entity.type
_entity.pdbx_description
1 polymer ?
#
loop_
_entity_poly.entity_id
_entity_poly.type
_entity_poly.pdbx_seq_one_letter_code
_entity_poly.pdbx_strand_id
1 'polypeptide(L)'
;MEEKTFQRIKELTELQGTSGFEHDIRAYMREAMTPLVDEIQQDGLGGIFGLRHHSDADAPRVMLAAHMDEVGFMLTQITERGLFSFSAATSEKSPLTDNTKG
;
A
#
# COMPACT_ATOMS: atom_id res chain seq x y z
N MET A 1 -12.15 -1.74 -20.68
CA MET A 1 -12.02 -0.97 -19.43
C MET A 1 -12.14 0.51 -19.80
N GLU A 2 -12.81 1.35 -19.01
CA GLU A 2 -12.81 2.79 -19.28
C GLU A 2 -11.39 3.36 -19.15
N GLU A 3 -11.01 4.27 -20.05
CA GLU A 3 -9.67 4.87 -20.12
C GLU A 3 -9.23 5.49 -18.79
N LYS A 4 -10.14 6.19 -18.12
CA LYS A 4 -9.91 6.81 -16.80
C LYS A 4 -9.55 5.77 -15.73
N THR A 5 -10.19 4.62 -15.76
CA THR A 5 -9.91 3.53 -14.81
C THR A 5 -8.54 2.91 -15.09
N PHE A 6 -8.18 2.73 -16.35
CA PHE A 6 -6.86 2.23 -16.73
C PHE A 6 -5.76 3.16 -16.24
N GLN A 7 -5.91 4.45 -16.51
CA GLN A 7 -4.94 5.45 -16.11
C GLN A 7 -4.76 5.51 -14.59
N ARG A 8 -5.85 5.38 -13.81
CA ARG A 8 -5.77 5.32 -12.35
C ARG A 8 -5.07 4.07 -11.84
N ILE A 9 -5.33 2.90 -12.43
CA ILE A 9 -4.63 1.67 -12.05
C ILE A 9 -3.14 1.84 -12.33
N LYS A 10 -2.78 2.33 -13.52
CA LYS A 10 -1.39 2.59 -13.88
C LYS A 10 -0.69 3.50 -12.87
N GLU A 11 -1.29 4.67 -12.57
CA GLU A 11 -0.73 5.62 -11.59
C GLU A 11 -0.48 4.97 -10.24
N LEU A 12 -1.47 4.26 -9.69
CA LEU A 12 -1.35 3.61 -8.38
C LEU A 12 -0.29 2.49 -8.38
N THR A 13 -0.17 1.73 -9.47
CA THR A 13 0.82 0.63 -9.57
C THR A 13 2.25 1.10 -9.86
N GLU A 14 2.43 2.35 -10.29
CA GLU A 14 3.76 2.93 -10.53
C GLU A 14 4.32 3.64 -9.28
N LEU A 15 3.49 3.90 -8.25
CA LEU A 15 3.91 4.43 -6.97
C LEU A 15 4.63 3.37 -6.13
N GLN A 16 5.71 3.77 -5.47
CA GLN A 16 6.45 2.89 -4.56
C GLN A 16 5.77 2.84 -3.20
N GLY A 17 5.57 1.63 -2.67
CA GLY A 17 4.81 1.45 -1.44
C GLY A 17 5.16 0.18 -0.69
N THR A 18 6.42 -0.27 -0.68
CA THR A 18 6.80 -1.47 0.10
C THR A 18 6.33 -1.35 1.55
N SER A 19 5.85 -2.45 2.13
CA SER A 19 5.38 -2.49 3.53
C SER A 19 6.33 -1.77 4.51
N GLY A 20 5.77 -0.81 5.26
CA GLY A 20 6.47 0.09 6.18
C GLY A 20 7.00 1.39 5.54
N PHE A 21 6.90 1.56 4.22
CA PHE A 21 7.42 2.71 3.46
C PHE A 21 6.36 3.32 2.53
N GLU A 22 5.08 3.33 2.93
CA GLU A 22 3.92 3.70 2.10
C GLU A 22 3.68 5.22 1.97
N HIS A 23 4.72 6.04 2.14
CA HIS A 23 4.62 7.50 2.16
C HIS A 23 4.11 8.12 0.86
N ASP A 24 4.57 7.64 -0.29
CA ASP A 24 4.21 8.20 -1.61
C ASP A 24 2.74 7.91 -1.94
N ILE A 25 2.32 6.65 -1.80
CA ILE A 25 0.92 6.26 -2.01
C ILE A 25 -0.02 6.91 -0.99
N ARG A 26 0.41 7.09 0.27
CA ARG A 26 -0.38 7.82 1.27
C ARG A 26 -0.57 9.29 0.89
N ALA A 27 0.47 9.95 0.36
CA ALA A 27 0.37 11.33 -0.11
C ALA A 27 -0.60 11.43 -1.29
N TYR A 28 -0.48 10.53 -2.27
CA TYR A 28 -1.42 10.44 -3.40
C TYR A 28 -2.86 10.24 -2.91
N MET A 29 -3.10 9.29 -2.01
CA MET A 29 -4.43 8.98 -1.50
C MET A 29 -5.03 10.16 -0.73
N ARG A 30 -4.21 10.91 0.04
CA ARG A 30 -4.66 12.12 0.71
C ARG A 30 -5.21 13.13 -0.29
N GLU A 31 -4.46 13.45 -1.34
CA GLU A 31 -4.88 14.39 -2.38
C GLU A 31 -6.13 13.90 -3.13
N ALA A 32 -6.15 12.63 -3.52
CA ALA A 32 -7.25 12.03 -4.28
C ALA A 32 -8.55 11.93 -3.48
N MET A 33 -8.47 11.69 -2.16
CA MET A 33 -9.64 11.51 -1.28
C MET A 33 -10.17 12.83 -0.73
N THR A 34 -9.32 13.83 -0.49
CA THR A 34 -9.71 15.12 0.10
C THR A 34 -10.96 15.75 -0.53
N PRO A 35 -11.15 15.81 -1.87
CA PRO A 35 -12.35 16.41 -2.45
C PRO A 35 -13.62 15.54 -2.33
N LEU A 36 -13.51 14.31 -1.83
CA LEU A 36 -14.59 13.32 -1.81
C LEU A 36 -15.15 13.04 -0.42
N VAL A 37 -14.51 13.54 0.63
CA VAL A 37 -14.80 13.25 2.04
C VAL A 37 -14.83 14.52 2.87
N ASP A 38 -15.40 14.44 4.07
CA ASP A 38 -15.54 15.59 4.96
C ASP A 38 -14.29 15.78 5.83
N GLU A 39 -13.63 14.68 6.19
CA GLU A 39 -12.42 14.67 7.00
C GLU A 39 -11.42 13.61 6.51
N ILE A 40 -10.13 13.92 6.61
CA ILE A 40 -9.05 12.93 6.45
C ILE A 40 -8.39 12.69 7.81
N GLN A 41 -8.36 11.43 8.23
CA GLN A 41 -7.65 10.97 9.41
C GLN A 41 -6.47 10.07 9.03
N GLN A 42 -5.47 10.00 9.92
CA GLN A 42 -4.33 9.10 9.79
C GLN A 42 -4.04 8.46 11.14
N ASP A 43 -3.76 7.16 11.17
CA ASP A 43 -3.37 6.47 12.40
C ASP A 43 -1.85 6.54 12.67
N GLY A 44 -1.43 5.97 13.80
CA GLY A 44 -0.03 5.97 14.23
C GLY A 44 0.89 5.02 13.44
N LEU A 45 0.33 4.10 12.65
CA LEU A 45 1.08 3.17 11.80
C LEU A 45 1.19 3.66 10.35
N GLY A 46 0.42 4.69 9.98
CA GLY A 46 0.43 5.31 8.66
C GLY A 46 -0.78 4.96 7.79
N GLY A 47 -1.80 4.28 8.31
CA GLY A 47 -3.08 4.12 7.63
C GLY A 47 -3.79 5.47 7.46
N ILE A 48 -4.42 5.68 6.29
CA ILE A 48 -5.16 6.90 5.96
C ILE A 48 -6.65 6.59 5.74
N PHE A 49 -7.52 7.42 6.29
CA PHE A 49 -8.96 7.23 6.26
C PHE A 49 -9.67 8.51 5.82
N GLY A 50 -10.64 8.37 4.91
CA GLY A 50 -11.54 9.45 4.56
C GLY A 50 -12.88 9.21 5.22
N LEU A 51 -13.32 10.13 6.06
CA LEU A 51 -14.58 10.05 6.77
C LEU A 51 -15.61 10.88 6.02
N ARG A 52 -16.72 10.24 5.69
CA ARG A 52 -17.91 10.91 5.15
C ARG A 52 -19.03 10.79 6.17
N HIS A 53 -19.46 11.94 6.68
CA HIS A 53 -20.48 12.01 7.71
C HIS A 53 -21.87 11.91 7.09
N HIS A 54 -22.75 11.24 7.82
CA HIS A 54 -24.17 11.26 7.53
C HIS A 54 -24.85 12.25 8.47
N SER A 55 -25.96 12.87 8.03
CA SER A 55 -26.71 13.84 8.85
C SER A 55 -27.43 13.19 10.03
N ASP A 56 -27.78 11.92 9.90
CA ASP A 56 -28.33 11.09 10.97
C ASP A 56 -27.20 10.56 11.87
N ALA A 57 -27.27 10.89 13.16
CA ALA A 57 -26.29 10.47 14.17
C ALA A 57 -26.36 8.97 14.48
N ASP A 58 -27.50 8.33 14.22
CA ASP A 58 -27.72 6.90 14.45
C ASP A 58 -27.44 6.05 13.21
N ALA A 59 -26.97 6.66 12.11
CA ALA A 59 -26.60 5.96 10.90
C ALA A 59 -25.48 4.92 11.16
N PRO A 60 -25.58 3.71 10.58
CA PRO A 60 -24.56 2.68 10.77
C PRO A 60 -23.22 3.09 10.17
N ARG A 61 -22.13 2.78 10.87
CA ARG A 61 -20.76 2.99 10.37
C ARG A 61 -20.39 1.88 9.40
N VAL A 62 -20.04 2.25 8.17
CA VAL A 62 -19.57 1.33 7.12
C VAL A 62 -18.12 1.65 6.78
N MET A 63 -17.29 0.62 6.63
CA MET A 63 -15.87 0.75 6.27
C MET A 63 -15.59 -0.02 4.98
N LEU A 64 -15.05 0.68 3.99
CA LEU A 64 -14.42 0.10 2.82
C LEU A 64 -12.92 0.28 2.97
N ALA A 65 -12.20 -0.84 3.07
CA ALA A 65 -10.76 -0.84 3.28
C ALA A 65 -10.02 -1.56 2.16
N ALA A 66 -8.86 -1.02 1.81
CA ALA A 66 -7.84 -1.64 0.98
C ALA A 66 -6.48 -1.36 1.65
N HIS A 67 -5.45 -2.10 1.25
CA HIS A 67 -4.11 -1.90 1.77
C HIS A 67 -3.25 -1.13 0.75
N MET A 68 -2.35 -0.28 1.25
CA MET A 68 -1.47 0.56 0.42
C MET A 68 -0.16 -0.14 0.08
N ASP A 69 0.21 -1.15 0.86
CA ASP A 69 1.50 -1.79 0.77
C ASP A 69 1.58 -2.75 -0.40
N GLU A 70 2.78 -2.87 -0.96
CA GLU A 70 3.12 -3.85 -1.98
C GLU A 70 4.21 -4.82 -1.50
N VAL A 71 4.31 -5.94 -2.21
CA VAL A 71 5.38 -6.92 -1.98
C VAL A 71 6.72 -6.35 -2.46
N GLY A 72 7.77 -6.59 -1.68
CA GLY A 72 9.09 -6.08 -2.00
C GLY A 72 10.17 -6.66 -1.12
N PHE A 73 11.35 -6.06 -1.21
CA PHE A 73 12.56 -6.54 -0.55
C PHE A 73 13.19 -5.46 0.32
N MET A 74 13.90 -5.89 1.36
CA MET A 74 14.72 -5.04 2.22
C MET A 74 16.19 -5.44 2.10
N LEU A 75 17.08 -4.48 1.89
CA LEU A 75 18.53 -4.69 1.88
C LEU A 75 18.98 -5.13 3.27
N THR A 76 19.72 -6.24 3.34
CA THR A 76 20.24 -6.80 4.60
C THR A 76 21.75 -6.73 4.69
N GLN A 77 22.45 -6.82 3.57
CA GLN A 77 23.91 -6.82 3.53
C GLN A 77 24.45 -6.29 2.20
N ILE A 78 25.59 -5.61 2.26
CA ILE A 78 26.45 -5.34 1.11
C ILE A 78 27.66 -6.28 1.23
N THR A 79 27.85 -7.11 0.21
CA THR A 79 28.97 -8.08 0.17
C THR A 79 30.30 -7.38 -0.13
N GLU A 80 31.42 -8.03 0.17
CA GLU A 80 32.77 -7.53 -0.15
C GLU A 80 32.99 -7.28 -1.66
N ARG A 81 32.19 -7.93 -2.51
CA ARG A 81 32.21 -7.76 -3.98
C ARG A 81 31.28 -6.65 -4.46
N GLY A 82 30.59 -5.95 -3.55
CA GLY A 82 29.66 -4.87 -3.87
C GLY A 82 28.26 -5.33 -4.28
N LEU A 83 27.92 -6.62 -4.16
CA LEU A 83 26.56 -7.12 -4.40
C LEU A 83 25.68 -6.93 -3.16
N PHE A 84 24.37 -6.89 -3.38
CA PHE A 84 23.35 -6.71 -2.34
C PHE A 84 22.67 -8.03 -2.00
N SER A 85 22.54 -8.32 -0.70
CA SER A 85 21.68 -9.37 -0.18
C SER A 85 20.41 -8.75 0.38
N PHE A 86 19.29 -9.43 0.21
CA PHE A 86 17.98 -8.94 0.60
C PHE A 86 17.14 -10.01 1.29
N SER A 87 16.19 -9.55 2.10
CA SER A 87 15.12 -10.35 2.67
C SER A 87 13.78 -9.87 2.15
N ALA A 88 12.80 -10.75 2.03
CA ALA A 88 11.44 -10.36 1.69
C ALA A 88 10.88 -9.45 2.80
N ALA A 89 10.33 -8.29 2.42
CA ALA A 89 9.71 -7.34 3.34
C ALA A 89 8.28 -7.77 3.71
N THR A 90 7.64 -8.55 2.82
CA THR A 90 6.34 -9.18 3.02
C THR A 90 6.44 -10.67 2.70
N SER A 91 5.36 -11.44 2.89
CA SER A 91 5.36 -12.87 2.57
C SER A 91 5.47 -13.08 1.05
N GLU A 92 6.65 -13.40 0.57
CA GLU A 92 6.91 -13.84 -0.80
C GLU A 92 7.30 -15.31 -0.84
N LYS A 93 6.80 -16.06 -1.83
CA LYS A 93 7.18 -17.46 -2.03
C LYS A 93 8.52 -17.51 -2.76
N SER A 94 9.58 -17.93 -2.07
CA SER A 94 10.89 -18.08 -2.70
C SER A 94 10.84 -19.16 -3.80
N PRO A 95 11.16 -18.83 -5.07
CA PRO A 95 11.22 -19.82 -6.15
C PRO A 95 12.35 -20.85 -5.94
N LEU A 96 13.27 -20.62 -4.99
CA LEU A 96 14.39 -21.50 -4.68
C LEU A 96 14.08 -22.50 -3.53
N THR A 97 12.88 -22.46 -2.96
CA THR A 97 12.50 -23.33 -1.82
C THR A 97 11.63 -24.53 -2.19
N ASP A 98 11.30 -24.74 -3.47
CA ASP A 98 10.62 -25.95 -3.94
C ASP A 98 11.62 -27.11 -4.16
N ASN A 99 12.23 -27.58 -3.08
CA ASN A 99 13.18 -28.70 -3.11
C ASN A 99 12.71 -29.89 -2.25
N THR A 100 11.40 -30.04 -2.07
CA THR A 100 10.80 -31.19 -1.37
C THR A 100 9.74 -31.85 -2.23
N LYS A 101 10.14 -32.86 -3.02
CA LYS A 101 9.57 -34.23 -3.02
C LYS A 101 10.59 -35.23 -3.60
N GLY A 102 11.56 -35.60 -2.76
CA GLY A 102 12.08 -36.97 -2.72
C GLY A 102 11.30 -37.76 -1.68
#